data_AF-A0A6J2P679-F1
#
_entry.id   AF-A0A6J2P679-F1
#
_cell.length_a   1.000
_cell.length_b   1.000
_cell.length_c   1.000
_cell.angle_alpha   90.00
_cell.angle_beta   90.00
_cell.angle_gamma   90.00
#
_symmetry.space_group_name_H-M   'P 1'
#
loop_
_entity.id
_entity.type
_entity.pdbx_description
1 polymer ?
#
loop_
_entity_poly.entity_id
_entity_poly.type
_entity_poly.pdbx_seq_one_letter_code
_entity_poly.pdbx_strand_id
1 'polypeptide(L)'
;MSETVDIMSPQKATEEVSASHEFMGELSEDNVFDQDVISAVHGKKRPLPVDENNPEDEKRLKTSTEAAADVETSTDYSTSSHTGSTRCEATFESTYKQSLFESQLEDYTNDLQRKLDDGNITVLEFFKLFNIDFVIHNPRQSILPRKPLSDTDHTQMDLLKDRHINRPKQMVYETDVLNLTEKVEGLKERMRDLDKPLMIVNRSLWEEVRHLSEKELKSCGAKLKERNNLFRKSSKVQSHEMKEVLYSNLVQANLEEQQRLRGTIEKADEMMKSLDDCIREMETELAAVEEEGFETKSSLRSRQEEMQKVTEALADNDRQISELEMQKKQNSNKLNRLKVETRKLESHVTMLHMVNEWKFAEKTDDYTVYTFLHETVHLQLAFEKSKGNDADDQSEGKISRITFKLQLDDEKSKGHACLVHKLLSQYIEGETDWVEKYPTSRHVPKLLHDVSLVVSRCRLLGEELRLLGAWGSLRLDILNISCVDTRVHIVFSSLKAFSKFEVIFSVSLVEHLCVLQVQSFKNMIGNATIQQIEEIVASFSPAKNLLTKIVKKIHEDLLCRDQGFRF
;
A
#
# COMPACT_ATOMS: atom_id res chain seq x y z
N MET A 1 5.93 -5.04 -0.46
CA MET A 1 5.18 -5.11 -1.74
C MET A 1 5.66 -6.36 -2.41
N SER A 2 4.93 -7.44 -2.16
CA SER A 2 5.29 -8.82 -2.47
C SER A 2 4.85 -9.14 -3.89
N GLU A 3 5.72 -9.80 -4.66
CA GLU A 3 5.41 -10.29 -6.01
C GLU A 3 4.32 -11.38 -5.93
N THR A 4 3.23 -11.16 -6.68
CA THR A 4 2.24 -12.17 -7.04
C THR A 4 2.77 -12.98 -8.21
N VAL A 5 3.02 -14.27 -8.00
CA VAL A 5 3.33 -15.24 -9.07
C VAL A 5 2.13 -16.17 -9.19
N ASP A 6 1.48 -16.15 -10.35
CA ASP A 6 0.35 -17.01 -10.69
C ASP A 6 0.83 -18.46 -10.89
N ILE A 7 0.23 -19.38 -10.15
CA ILE A 7 0.42 -20.83 -10.28
C ILE A 7 -0.79 -21.39 -11.03
N MET A 8 -0.56 -22.17 -12.09
CA MET A 8 -1.60 -22.94 -12.79
C MET A 8 -2.24 -23.98 -11.86
N SER A 9 -3.55 -23.90 -11.68
CA SER A 9 -4.37 -24.93 -11.02
C SER A 9 -4.76 -26.06 -11.98
N PRO A 10 -4.78 -27.34 -11.54
CA PRO A 10 -5.23 -28.45 -12.38
C PRO A 10 -6.76 -28.65 -12.33
N GLN A 11 -7.33 -28.98 -13.50
CA GLN A 11 -8.75 -29.32 -13.74
C GLN A 11 -9.13 -30.73 -13.26
N LYS A 12 -10.33 -30.83 -12.64
CA LYS A 12 -11.39 -31.88 -12.74
C LYS A 12 -12.30 -31.74 -11.49
N ALA A 13 -13.60 -32.01 -11.48
CA ALA A 13 -14.60 -32.43 -12.47
C ALA A 13 -15.99 -32.02 -11.93
N THR A 14 -16.95 -32.00 -12.84
CA THR A 14 -18.40 -31.78 -12.75
C THR A 14 -19.15 -32.38 -11.56
N GLU A 15 -20.10 -31.61 -11.01
CA GLU A 15 -21.44 -32.08 -10.64
C GLU A 15 -22.47 -30.95 -10.83
N GLU A 16 -23.59 -31.30 -11.48
CA GLU A 16 -24.70 -30.45 -11.90
C GLU A 16 -25.56 -29.98 -10.71
N VAL A 17 -26.28 -28.85 -10.87
CA VAL A 17 -27.76 -28.78 -10.89
C VAL A 17 -28.24 -27.31 -10.86
N SER A 18 -28.92 -26.93 -11.95
CA SER A 18 -29.99 -25.91 -12.19
C SER A 18 -30.00 -24.58 -11.40
N ALA A 19 -29.98 -23.37 -11.98
CA ALA A 19 -30.69 -22.72 -13.11
C ALA A 19 -31.73 -21.69 -12.60
N SER A 20 -31.53 -20.41 -12.93
CA SER A 20 -32.55 -19.37 -13.27
C SER A 20 -31.89 -17.98 -13.21
N HIS A 21 -32.13 -16.99 -14.05
CA HIS A 21 -32.76 -16.83 -15.36
C HIS A 21 -32.37 -15.38 -15.77
N GLU A 22 -31.86 -15.24 -16.99
CA GLU A 22 -31.77 -14.06 -17.87
C GLU A 22 -32.11 -12.64 -17.35
N PHE A 23 -31.23 -11.68 -17.69
CA PHE A 23 -31.64 -10.61 -18.61
C PHE A 23 -30.42 -10.04 -19.38
N MET A 24 -30.49 -10.13 -20.71
CA MET A 24 -29.60 -9.46 -21.67
C MET A 24 -30.04 -8.01 -21.88
N GLY A 25 -29.06 -7.14 -22.15
CA GLY A 25 -29.28 -5.79 -22.67
C GLY A 25 -28.01 -5.30 -23.37
N GLU A 26 -27.96 -5.52 -24.68
CA GLU A 26 -26.92 -5.11 -25.63
C GLU A 26 -27.20 -3.70 -26.16
N LEU A 27 -26.16 -3.04 -26.72
CA LEU A 27 -26.15 -1.84 -27.58
C LEU A 27 -26.30 -0.48 -26.86
N SER A 28 -25.58 0.60 -27.17
CA SER A 28 -24.69 0.95 -28.28
C SER A 28 -23.78 2.12 -27.90
N GLU A 29 -22.63 2.21 -28.58
CA GLU A 29 -21.86 3.44 -28.77
C GLU A 29 -22.70 4.48 -29.53
N ASP A 30 -22.70 5.73 -29.08
CA ASP A 30 -22.83 6.88 -29.99
C ASP A 30 -22.20 8.14 -29.38
N ASN A 31 -21.24 8.68 -30.14
CA ASN A 31 -20.63 9.98 -29.96
C ASN A 31 -21.62 11.06 -30.41
N VAL A 32 -22.02 11.99 -29.52
CA VAL A 32 -22.49 13.31 -29.93
C VAL A 32 -21.95 14.36 -28.98
N PHE A 33 -21.04 15.19 -29.49
CA PHE A 33 -20.74 16.51 -28.96
C PHE A 33 -21.96 17.38 -29.21
N ASP A 34 -22.67 17.79 -28.16
CA ASP A 34 -23.60 18.93 -28.25
C ASP A 34 -23.04 20.14 -27.52
N GLN A 35 -22.98 21.20 -28.30
CA GLN A 35 -22.47 22.52 -27.97
C GLN A 35 -23.65 23.41 -27.65
N ASP A 36 -23.85 23.73 -26.36
CA ASP A 36 -24.85 24.72 -25.96
C ASP A 36 -24.24 25.93 -25.22
N VAL A 37 -24.11 26.99 -26.04
CA VAL A 37 -24.46 28.39 -25.82
C VAL A 37 -24.57 28.89 -24.37
N ILE A 38 -23.66 29.82 -24.07
CA ILE A 38 -23.63 30.72 -22.92
C ILE A 38 -24.95 31.52 -22.81
N SER A 39 -25.61 31.46 -21.65
CA SER A 39 -26.50 32.54 -21.21
C SER A 39 -25.99 33.15 -19.90
N ALA A 40 -25.86 34.47 -19.89
CA ALA A 40 -25.43 35.26 -18.76
C ALA A 40 -26.57 35.36 -17.73
N VAL A 41 -26.35 34.89 -16.50
CA VAL A 41 -27.28 35.14 -15.39
C VAL A 41 -26.59 36.03 -14.35
N HIS A 42 -27.12 37.24 -14.23
CA HIS A 42 -26.76 38.23 -13.21
C HIS A 42 -27.06 37.70 -11.81
N GLY A 43 -26.05 37.70 -10.94
CA GLY A 43 -26.22 37.42 -9.51
C GLY A 43 -26.97 38.54 -8.80
N LYS A 44 -28.26 38.32 -8.48
CA LYS A 44 -28.96 39.09 -7.45
C LYS A 44 -28.70 38.46 -6.08
N LYS A 45 -28.09 39.24 -5.17
CA LYS A 45 -28.02 38.92 -3.74
C LYS A 45 -29.44 38.84 -3.17
N ARG A 46 -29.75 37.81 -2.39
CA ARG A 46 -31.01 37.65 -1.66
C ARG A 46 -30.87 38.29 -0.26
N PRO A 47 -31.87 39.00 0.29
CA PRO A 47 -31.82 39.58 1.63
C PRO A 47 -32.10 38.53 2.72
N LEU A 48 -31.51 38.73 3.90
CA LEU A 48 -31.80 37.98 5.14
C LEU A 48 -33.20 38.33 5.67
N PRO A 49 -33.95 37.39 6.28
CA PRO A 49 -35.18 37.72 6.98
C PRO A 49 -34.86 38.30 8.36
N VAL A 50 -35.64 39.32 8.71
CA VAL A 50 -35.83 39.88 10.04
C VAL A 50 -36.61 38.88 10.87
N ASP A 51 -36.21 38.65 12.12
CA ASP A 51 -37.11 38.10 13.12
C ASP A 51 -37.01 38.95 14.39
N GLU A 52 -38.10 39.67 14.66
CA GLU A 52 -38.39 40.35 15.91
C GLU A 52 -38.97 39.31 16.87
N ASN A 53 -38.31 39.07 18.01
CA ASN A 53 -38.93 39.01 19.34
C ASN A 53 -37.89 38.58 20.38
N ASN A 54 -37.43 39.55 21.15
CA ASN A 54 -36.79 39.40 22.46
C ASN A 54 -37.92 39.38 23.53
N PRO A 55 -37.71 38.90 24.79
CA PRO A 55 -36.87 39.65 25.72
C PRO A 55 -36.03 38.82 26.73
N GLU A 56 -34.86 39.39 27.01
CA GLU A 56 -34.25 39.70 28.33
C GLU A 56 -33.93 38.62 29.39
N ASP A 57 -32.63 38.62 29.76
CA ASP A 57 -32.02 38.66 31.11
C ASP A 57 -30.85 37.67 31.23
N GLU A 58 -29.68 37.94 31.81
CA GLU A 58 -29.09 39.12 32.44
C GLU A 58 -27.55 38.88 32.54
N LYS A 59 -26.77 39.96 32.41
CA LYS A 59 -25.49 40.25 33.10
C LYS A 59 -24.36 39.19 33.12
N ARG A 60 -23.17 39.58 32.62
CA ARG A 60 -22.19 40.34 33.45
C ARG A 60 -21.07 40.96 32.61
N LEU A 61 -20.91 42.26 32.84
CA LEU A 61 -19.86 43.17 32.39
C LEU A 61 -18.43 42.66 32.65
N LYS A 62 -17.49 43.00 31.76
CA LYS A 62 -16.56 44.13 32.01
C LYS A 62 -15.80 44.58 30.75
N THR A 63 -15.62 45.89 30.73
CA THR A 63 -15.38 46.81 29.64
C THR A 63 -13.88 47.10 29.46
N SER A 64 -13.54 47.50 28.23
CA SER A 64 -12.28 48.06 27.75
C SER A 64 -11.69 49.21 28.58
N THR A 65 -10.37 49.44 28.46
CA THR A 65 -9.81 50.79 28.31
C THR A 65 -8.48 50.77 27.54
N GLU A 66 -8.25 51.85 26.80
CA GLU A 66 -7.26 52.13 25.75
C GLU A 66 -5.81 52.38 26.22
N ALA A 67 -4.88 52.30 25.24
CA ALA A 67 -3.94 53.38 24.83
C ALA A 67 -2.44 53.02 24.74
N ALA A 68 -1.92 53.24 23.52
CA ALA A 68 -0.64 53.87 23.12
C ALA A 68 0.76 53.28 23.44
N ALA A 69 1.49 53.10 22.33
CA ALA A 69 2.87 53.53 22.04
C ALA A 69 4.11 52.75 22.56
N ASP A 70 4.93 52.37 21.57
CA ASP A 70 6.39 52.51 21.44
C ASP A 70 7.42 51.60 22.18
N VAL A 71 8.14 50.84 21.33
CA VAL A 71 9.62 50.87 21.11
C VAL A 71 10.58 50.20 22.12
N GLU A 72 11.34 49.25 21.56
CA GLU A 72 12.75 48.85 21.79
C GLU A 72 13.21 47.93 22.95
N THR A 73 13.79 46.80 22.49
CA THR A 73 15.13 46.23 22.80
C THR A 73 15.35 45.23 23.96
N SER A 74 16.09 44.17 23.58
CA SER A 74 17.08 43.37 24.31
C SER A 74 16.71 41.94 24.78
N THR A 75 17.26 40.94 24.06
CA THR A 75 18.26 39.91 24.52
C THR A 75 18.52 39.82 26.04
N ASP A 76 18.69 38.67 26.72
CA ASP A 76 19.25 37.36 26.36
C ASP A 76 19.00 36.29 27.48
N TYR A 77 19.10 35.01 27.09
CA TYR A 77 19.50 33.78 27.84
C TYR A 77 18.76 33.31 29.12
N SER A 78 17.96 32.22 29.04
CA SER A 78 18.28 30.78 29.30
C SER A 78 18.06 30.35 30.77
N THR A 79 17.31 29.29 31.11
CA THR A 79 17.65 27.88 30.85
C THR A 79 16.46 26.92 31.13
N SER A 80 16.31 25.87 30.29
CA SER A 80 15.90 24.47 30.58
C SER A 80 14.47 24.18 31.11
N SER A 81 13.63 23.39 30.41
CA SER A 81 13.81 21.93 30.29
C SER A 81 13.06 21.30 29.11
N HIS A 82 13.72 20.34 28.45
CA HIS A 82 13.34 19.61 27.23
C HIS A 82 12.44 18.38 27.47
N THR A 83 11.60 18.05 26.46
CA THR A 83 11.54 16.78 25.67
C THR A 83 10.28 16.88 24.79
N GLY A 84 10.21 16.69 23.47
CA GLY A 84 11.12 16.19 22.44
C GLY A 84 10.22 15.65 21.32
N SER A 85 9.85 16.47 20.34
CA SER A 85 9.21 16.02 19.10
C SER A 85 9.82 16.80 17.93
N THR A 86 10.56 16.07 17.10
CA THR A 86 11.28 16.56 15.93
C THR A 86 10.30 17.16 14.91
N ARG A 87 10.26 18.49 14.88
CA ARG A 87 9.65 19.30 13.83
C ARG A 87 10.53 19.18 12.58
N CYS A 88 10.06 18.48 11.55
CA CYS A 88 10.60 18.65 10.20
C CYS A 88 10.05 19.98 9.65
N GLU A 89 10.75 21.06 9.98
CA GLU A 89 10.58 22.36 9.36
C GLU A 89 11.22 22.29 7.97
N ALA A 90 10.40 21.99 6.95
CA ALA A 90 10.79 22.24 5.58
C ALA A 90 10.83 23.76 5.40
N THR A 91 12.03 24.30 5.39
CA THR A 91 12.35 25.66 4.99
C THR A 91 11.71 25.95 3.63
N PHE A 92 10.84 26.96 3.61
CA PHE A 92 10.32 27.54 2.38
C PHE A 92 11.42 28.36 1.72
N GLU A 93 12.01 27.84 0.64
CA GLU A 93 12.69 28.68 -0.35
C GLU A 93 11.68 29.10 -1.42
N SER A 94 11.07 30.27 -1.27
CA SER A 94 10.46 30.95 -2.43
C SER A 94 10.33 32.46 -2.25
N THR A 95 11.43 33.16 -1.96
CA THR A 95 11.52 34.61 -2.29
C THR A 95 12.97 35.09 -2.32
N TYR A 96 13.76 34.75 -3.35
CA TYR A 96 14.78 35.66 -3.93
C TYR A 96 15.53 35.01 -5.10
N LYS A 97 15.44 35.64 -6.29
CA LYS A 97 16.51 35.90 -7.29
C LYS A 97 15.91 36.15 -8.68
N GLN A 98 15.17 37.25 -8.77
CA GLN A 98 14.80 37.89 -10.03
C GLN A 98 16.01 38.74 -10.50
N SER A 99 16.98 38.16 -11.21
CA SER A 99 18.03 38.95 -11.91
C SER A 99 18.99 38.16 -12.81
N LEU A 100 19.03 36.81 -12.80
CA LEU A 100 20.04 36.04 -13.56
C LEU A 100 19.45 35.09 -14.64
N PHE A 101 18.14 35.12 -14.86
CA PHE A 101 17.43 34.16 -15.72
C PHE A 101 16.86 34.75 -17.03
N GLU A 102 17.10 36.01 -17.33
CA GLU A 102 16.56 36.63 -18.55
C GLU A 102 17.23 36.07 -19.81
N SER A 103 18.52 35.72 -19.75
CA SER A 103 19.26 35.17 -20.90
C SER A 103 18.99 33.69 -21.22
N GLN A 104 18.44 32.91 -20.28
CA GLN A 104 18.06 31.50 -20.54
C GLN A 104 16.61 31.36 -21.01
N LEU A 105 15.76 32.36 -20.79
CA LEU A 105 14.35 32.33 -21.18
C LEU A 105 14.18 32.56 -22.69
N GLU A 106 15.02 33.40 -23.31
CA GLU A 106 14.99 33.62 -24.76
C GLU A 106 15.35 32.34 -25.55
N ASP A 107 16.40 31.61 -25.14
CA ASP A 107 16.80 30.35 -25.78
C ASP A 107 15.75 29.24 -25.61
N TYR A 108 15.08 29.18 -24.46
CA TYR A 108 14.01 28.21 -24.20
C TYR A 108 12.74 28.50 -25.03
N THR A 109 12.41 29.78 -25.22
CA THR A 109 11.26 30.19 -26.04
C THR A 109 11.51 29.93 -27.53
N ASN A 110 12.75 30.12 -27.99
CA ASN A 110 13.18 29.78 -29.35
C ASN A 110 13.17 28.26 -29.61
N ASP A 111 13.57 27.43 -28.63
CA ASP A 111 13.49 25.97 -28.73
C ASP A 111 12.05 25.46 -28.83
N LEU A 112 11.14 26.02 -28.01
CA LEU A 112 9.72 25.70 -28.05
C LEU A 112 9.07 26.09 -29.39
N GLN A 113 9.43 27.25 -29.94
CA GLN A 113 8.92 27.68 -31.24
C GLN A 113 9.39 26.74 -32.37
N ARG A 114 10.67 26.32 -32.35
CA ARG A 114 11.18 25.33 -33.30
C ARG A 114 10.46 23.99 -33.18
N LYS A 115 10.22 23.50 -31.96
CA LYS A 115 9.46 22.27 -31.72
C LYS A 115 8.01 22.37 -32.21
N LEU A 116 7.41 23.56 -32.13
CA LEU A 116 6.07 23.83 -32.67
C LEU A 116 6.07 23.71 -34.20
N ASP A 117 7.07 24.26 -34.88
CA ASP A 117 7.22 24.17 -36.34
C ASP A 117 7.48 22.73 -36.81
N ASP A 118 8.29 21.98 -36.05
CA ASP A 118 8.66 20.58 -36.32
C ASP A 118 7.56 19.56 -35.96
N GLY A 119 6.47 19.98 -35.30
CA GLY A 119 5.37 19.11 -34.86
C GLY A 119 5.64 18.31 -33.58
N ASN A 120 6.85 18.40 -33.03
CA ASN A 120 7.27 17.62 -31.87
C ASN A 120 6.90 18.25 -30.52
N ILE A 121 6.31 19.45 -30.52
CA ILE A 121 5.88 20.12 -29.28
C ILE A 121 4.83 19.28 -28.55
N THR A 122 5.08 18.98 -27.28
CA THR A 122 4.09 18.31 -26.43
C THR A 122 2.96 19.27 -26.03
N VAL A 123 1.80 18.75 -25.65
CA VAL A 123 0.69 19.57 -25.17
C VAL A 123 1.10 20.40 -23.94
N LEU A 124 1.91 19.84 -23.04
CA LEU A 124 2.44 20.56 -21.88
C LEU A 124 3.38 21.70 -22.28
N GLU A 125 4.31 21.45 -23.19
CA GLU A 125 5.22 22.47 -23.74
C GLU A 125 4.46 23.58 -24.45
N PHE A 126 3.40 23.23 -25.20
CA PHE A 126 2.52 24.19 -25.86
C PHE A 126 1.82 25.13 -24.87
N PHE A 127 1.30 24.61 -23.75
CA PHE A 127 0.74 25.46 -22.70
C PHE A 127 1.82 26.32 -22.01
N LYS A 128 3.03 25.77 -21.80
CA LYS A 128 4.17 26.52 -21.24
C LYS A 128 4.62 27.67 -22.12
N LEU A 129 4.54 27.56 -23.46
CA LEU A 129 4.81 28.65 -24.40
C LEU A 129 3.97 29.90 -24.08
N PHE A 130 2.77 29.69 -23.53
CA PHE A 130 1.88 30.75 -23.09
C PHE A 130 1.89 30.96 -21.56
N ASN A 131 2.90 30.51 -20.81
CA ASN A 131 2.93 30.62 -19.35
C ASN A 131 1.66 30.07 -18.66
N ILE A 132 1.08 29.01 -19.21
CA ILE A 132 -0.02 28.27 -18.58
C ILE A 132 0.60 27.05 -17.89
N ASP A 133 0.59 27.08 -16.56
CA ASP A 133 1.19 26.04 -15.72
C ASP A 133 0.12 25.18 -15.03
N PHE A 134 0.39 23.89 -14.92
CA PHE A 134 -0.46 22.90 -14.27
C PHE A 134 0.17 22.53 -12.92
N VAL A 135 0.08 23.46 -11.96
CA VAL A 135 0.62 23.24 -10.61
C VAL A 135 -0.34 22.35 -9.81
N ILE A 136 0.05 21.09 -9.61
CA ILE A 136 -0.60 20.21 -8.62
C ILE A 136 0.12 20.40 -7.29
N HIS A 137 -0.53 21.10 -6.36
CA HIS A 137 -0.04 21.18 -4.99
C HIS A 137 -0.17 19.81 -4.31
N ASN A 138 0.89 19.37 -3.61
CA ASN A 138 0.79 18.21 -2.73
C ASN A 138 -0.35 18.42 -1.74
N PRO A 139 -1.27 17.45 -1.60
CA PRO A 139 -2.41 17.60 -0.70
C PRO A 139 -1.90 17.84 0.73
N ARG A 140 -2.48 18.84 1.40
CA ARG A 140 -2.34 18.95 2.85
C ARG A 140 -2.94 17.70 3.45
N GLN A 141 -2.12 16.89 4.12
CA GLN A 141 -2.60 15.68 4.79
C GLN A 141 -3.61 16.09 5.86
N SER A 142 -4.87 15.67 5.67
CA SER A 142 -5.88 15.79 6.71
C SER A 142 -5.54 14.80 7.82
N ILE A 143 -5.35 15.31 9.03
CA ILE A 143 -5.14 14.47 10.20
C ILE A 143 -6.53 14.04 10.67
N LEU A 144 -6.91 12.79 10.39
CA LEU A 144 -8.07 12.17 11.03
C LEU A 144 -7.85 12.17 12.56
N PRO A 145 -8.90 12.43 13.37
CA PRO A 145 -8.79 12.33 14.82
C PRO A 145 -8.17 10.98 15.21
N ARG A 146 -7.09 11.05 16.00
CA ARG A 146 -6.31 9.90 16.45
C ARG A 146 -7.24 8.87 17.11
N LYS A 147 -7.24 7.63 16.61
CA LYS A 147 -7.81 6.49 17.35
C LYS A 147 -7.19 6.44 18.75
N PRO A 148 -7.98 6.47 19.83
CA PRO A 148 -7.43 6.41 21.18
C PRO A 148 -6.69 5.08 21.40
N LEU A 149 -5.52 5.18 22.02
CA LEU A 149 -4.63 4.06 22.34
C LEU A 149 -4.96 3.53 23.75
N SER A 150 -6.13 2.91 23.96
CA SER A 150 -6.40 1.81 24.91
C SER A 150 -7.90 1.67 25.17
N ASP A 151 -8.38 0.44 25.38
CA ASP A 151 -9.77 0.14 25.80
C ASP A 151 -10.09 0.61 27.24
N THR A 152 -9.10 1.14 27.98
CA THR A 152 -9.21 1.46 29.40
C THR A 152 -9.65 2.89 29.72
N ASP A 153 -9.67 3.80 28.74
CA ASP A 153 -9.96 5.23 28.96
C ASP A 153 -11.34 5.69 28.44
N HIS A 154 -12.17 4.78 27.91
CA HIS A 154 -13.44 5.15 27.33
C HIS A 154 -14.54 5.29 28.39
N THR A 155 -15.04 6.52 28.58
CA THR A 155 -16.28 6.71 29.34
C THR A 155 -17.48 6.20 28.51
N GLN A 156 -18.58 5.84 29.17
CA GLN A 156 -19.81 5.44 28.47
C GLN A 156 -20.31 6.53 27.50
N MET A 157 -20.11 7.80 27.84
CA MET A 157 -20.42 8.92 26.96
C MET A 157 -19.54 8.96 25.71
N ASP A 158 -18.27 8.55 25.80
CA ASP A 158 -17.39 8.49 24.63
C ASP A 158 -17.81 7.37 23.67
N LEU A 159 -18.28 6.24 24.19
CA LEU A 159 -18.83 5.16 23.37
C LEU A 159 -20.12 5.58 22.64
N LEU A 160 -20.99 6.35 23.30
CA LEU A 160 -22.19 6.89 22.67
C LEU A 160 -21.86 7.93 21.61
N LYS A 161 -20.91 8.84 21.89
CA LYS A 161 -20.42 9.82 20.90
C LYS A 161 -19.74 9.12 19.72
N ASP A 162 -18.96 8.07 19.96
CA ASP A 162 -18.33 7.30 18.90
C ASP A 162 -19.38 6.66 18.00
N ARG A 163 -20.35 5.96 18.61
CA ARG A 163 -21.37 5.22 17.89
C ARG A 163 -22.32 6.11 17.08
N HIS A 164 -22.77 7.23 17.65
CA HIS A 164 -23.85 8.04 17.08
C HIS A 164 -23.39 9.34 16.40
N ILE A 165 -22.13 9.77 16.59
CA ILE A 165 -21.62 11.02 16.01
C ILE A 165 -20.38 10.75 15.15
N ASN A 166 -19.34 10.12 15.72
CA ASN A 166 -18.06 10.00 15.02
C ASN A 166 -18.10 8.97 13.90
N ARG A 167 -18.65 7.77 14.13
CA ARG A 167 -18.73 6.72 13.11
C ARG A 167 -19.62 7.09 11.92
N PRO A 168 -20.85 7.62 12.10
CA PRO A 168 -21.67 8.08 10.97
C PRO A 168 -20.95 9.14 10.14
N LYS A 169 -20.31 10.13 10.81
CA LYS A 169 -19.50 11.15 10.15
C LYS A 169 -18.31 10.57 9.38
N GLN A 170 -17.64 9.56 9.95
CA GLN A 170 -16.53 8.88 9.29
C GLN A 170 -16.98 8.16 8.00
N MET A 171 -18.10 7.43 8.04
CA MET A 171 -18.63 6.73 6.86
C MET A 171 -18.95 7.69 5.70
N VAL A 172 -19.49 8.88 6.01
CA VAL A 172 -19.75 9.93 5.01
C VAL A 172 -18.44 10.42 4.37
N TYR A 173 -17.40 10.70 5.16
CA TYR A 173 -16.10 11.10 4.62
C TYR A 173 -15.42 9.99 3.82
N GLU A 174 -15.48 8.73 4.27
CA GLU A 174 -14.91 7.60 3.55
C GLU A 174 -15.57 7.42 2.17
N THR A 175 -16.89 7.56 2.12
CA THR A 175 -17.65 7.50 0.85
C THR A 175 -17.28 8.67 -0.08
N ASP A 176 -17.17 9.89 0.46
CA ASP A 176 -16.77 11.07 -0.32
C ASP A 176 -15.33 10.94 -0.86
N VAL A 177 -14.41 10.38 -0.07
CA VAL A 177 -13.04 10.08 -0.52
C VAL A 177 -13.03 9.09 -1.68
N LEU A 178 -13.88 8.05 -1.65
CA LEU A 178 -13.99 7.09 -2.76
C LEU A 178 -14.48 7.79 -4.04
N ASN A 179 -15.53 8.60 -3.94
CA ASN A 179 -16.07 9.36 -5.07
C ASN A 179 -15.05 10.37 -5.63
N LEU A 180 -14.29 11.04 -4.76
CA LEU A 180 -13.21 11.94 -5.15
C LEU A 180 -12.08 11.19 -5.87
N THR A 181 -11.72 10.01 -5.35
CA THR A 181 -10.67 9.17 -5.92
C THR A 181 -11.04 8.72 -7.32
N GLU A 182 -12.27 8.25 -7.54
CA GLU A 182 -12.76 7.85 -8.86
C GLU A 182 -12.67 9.02 -9.87
N LYS A 183 -13.13 10.21 -9.49
CA LYS A 183 -13.02 11.41 -10.33
C LYS A 183 -11.57 11.78 -10.65
N VAL A 184 -10.67 11.67 -9.67
CA VAL A 184 -9.24 11.96 -9.84
C VAL A 184 -8.59 10.94 -10.79
N GLU A 185 -8.90 9.66 -10.67
CA GLU A 185 -8.37 8.63 -11.59
C GLU A 185 -8.87 8.86 -13.02
N GLY A 186 -10.14 9.22 -13.22
CA GLY A 186 -10.65 9.61 -14.54
C GLY A 186 -9.95 10.84 -15.13
N LEU A 187 -9.56 11.81 -14.31
CA LEU A 187 -8.79 12.98 -14.75
C LEU A 187 -7.32 12.64 -15.05
N LYS A 188 -6.70 11.74 -14.29
CA LYS A 188 -5.32 11.29 -14.52
C LYS A 188 -5.13 10.64 -15.89
N GLU A 189 -6.15 9.96 -16.41
CA GLU A 189 -6.11 9.42 -17.76
C GLU A 189 -5.89 10.52 -18.81
N ARG A 190 -6.65 11.61 -18.72
CA ARG A 190 -6.49 12.77 -19.63
C ARG A 190 -5.18 13.52 -19.39
N MET A 191 -4.68 13.53 -18.15
CA MET A 191 -3.36 14.12 -17.87
C MET A 191 -2.22 13.46 -18.64
N ARG A 192 -2.35 12.18 -19.02
CA ARG A 192 -1.33 11.49 -19.85
C ARG A 192 -1.21 12.08 -21.25
N ASP A 193 -2.20 12.84 -21.73
CA ASP A 193 -2.12 13.52 -23.01
C ASP A 193 -1.21 14.76 -22.98
N LEU A 194 -0.89 15.28 -21.79
CA LEU A 194 0.01 16.42 -21.63
C LEU A 194 1.43 16.12 -22.17
N ASP A 195 1.89 14.88 -22.02
CA ASP A 195 3.22 14.44 -22.46
C ASP A 195 3.25 14.01 -23.94
N LYS A 196 2.10 13.95 -24.62
CA LYS A 196 2.01 13.57 -26.03
C LYS A 196 2.21 14.79 -26.94
N PRO A 197 2.76 14.61 -28.16
CA PRO A 197 2.82 15.66 -29.17
C PRO A 197 1.45 16.26 -29.50
N LEU A 198 1.37 17.59 -29.61
CA LEU A 198 0.14 18.31 -29.94
C LEU A 198 -0.45 17.84 -31.28
N MET A 199 0.41 17.53 -32.26
CA MET A 199 -0.03 17.01 -33.57
C MET A 199 -0.78 15.68 -33.48
N ILE A 200 -0.52 14.87 -32.45
CA ILE A 200 -1.18 13.58 -32.21
C ILE A 200 -2.51 13.79 -31.47
N VAL A 201 -2.51 14.68 -30.47
CA VAL A 201 -3.69 14.92 -29.61
C VAL A 201 -4.73 15.80 -30.30
N ASN A 202 -4.29 16.85 -31.01
CA ASN A 202 -5.15 17.78 -31.73
C ASN A 202 -4.44 18.32 -32.98
N ARG A 203 -4.51 17.52 -34.05
CA ARG A 203 -3.86 17.81 -35.32
C ARG A 203 -4.32 19.12 -35.95
N SER A 204 -5.63 19.39 -35.96
CA SER A 204 -6.18 20.61 -36.58
C SER A 204 -5.68 21.87 -35.88
N LEU A 205 -5.63 21.86 -34.54
CA LEU A 205 -5.09 23.00 -33.78
C LEU A 205 -3.61 23.22 -34.09
N TRP A 206 -2.82 22.15 -34.19
CA TRP A 206 -1.40 22.28 -34.54
C TRP A 206 -1.21 22.83 -35.97
N GLU A 207 -1.96 22.33 -36.95
CA GLU A 207 -1.89 22.78 -38.34
C GLU A 207 -2.28 24.26 -38.49
N GLU A 208 -3.23 24.76 -37.71
CA GLU A 208 -3.58 26.18 -37.70
C GLU A 208 -2.49 27.04 -37.02
N VAL A 209 -1.98 26.59 -35.87
CA VAL A 209 -1.09 27.40 -35.03
C VAL A 209 0.32 27.52 -35.60
N ARG A 210 0.83 26.52 -36.33
CA ARG A 210 2.15 26.56 -36.99
C ARG A 210 2.29 27.63 -38.09
N HIS A 211 1.17 28.13 -38.60
CA HIS A 211 1.14 29.12 -39.69
C HIS A 211 0.83 30.54 -39.19
N LEU A 212 0.59 30.72 -37.88
CA LEU A 212 0.32 32.02 -37.30
C LEU A 212 1.59 32.88 -37.21
N SER A 213 1.46 34.18 -37.50
CA SER A 213 2.51 35.13 -37.21
C SER A 213 2.72 35.29 -35.70
N GLU A 214 3.88 35.78 -35.26
CA GLU A 214 4.17 35.99 -33.84
C GLU A 214 3.11 36.86 -33.13
N LYS A 215 2.54 37.86 -33.83
CA LYS A 215 1.46 38.71 -33.29
C LYS A 215 0.16 37.94 -33.11
N GLU A 216 -0.19 37.09 -34.06
CA GLU A 216 -1.39 36.25 -34.00
C GLU A 216 -1.24 35.14 -32.96
N LEU A 217 -0.04 34.55 -32.84
CA LEU A 217 0.30 33.58 -31.80
C LEU A 217 0.19 34.18 -30.40
N LYS A 218 0.70 35.40 -30.20
CA LYS A 218 0.53 36.17 -28.94
C LYS A 218 -0.95 36.43 -28.63
N SER A 219 -1.75 36.80 -29.63
CA SER A 219 -3.20 37.00 -29.49
C SER A 219 -3.95 35.71 -29.14
N CYS A 220 -3.60 34.60 -29.79
CA CYS A 220 -4.12 33.26 -29.48
C CYS A 220 -3.80 32.85 -28.04
N GLY A 221 -2.55 33.05 -27.62
CA GLY A 221 -2.11 32.83 -26.23
C GLY A 221 -2.90 33.64 -25.20
N ALA A 222 -3.23 34.90 -25.51
CA ALA A 222 -4.05 35.74 -24.63
C ALA A 222 -5.47 35.18 -24.45
N LYS A 223 -6.12 34.74 -25.55
CA LYS A 223 -7.43 34.08 -25.48
C LYS A 223 -7.38 32.74 -24.76
N LEU A 224 -6.31 31.97 -24.96
CA LEU A 224 -6.13 30.68 -24.28
C LEU A 224 -5.97 30.88 -22.76
N LYS A 225 -5.22 31.91 -22.34
CA LYS A 225 -5.13 32.31 -20.92
C LYS A 225 -6.48 32.72 -20.34
N GLU A 226 -7.28 33.47 -21.08
CA GLU A 226 -8.62 33.85 -20.66
C GLU A 226 -9.50 32.61 -20.44
N ARG A 227 -9.50 31.68 -21.39
CA ARG A 227 -10.25 30.43 -21.30
C ARG A 227 -9.76 29.54 -20.16
N ASN A 228 -8.45 29.44 -19.94
CA ASN A 228 -7.87 28.75 -18.78
C ASN A 228 -8.31 29.38 -17.45
N ASN A 229 -8.36 30.72 -17.37
CA ASN A 229 -8.88 31.40 -16.19
C ASN A 229 -10.36 31.11 -15.92
N LEU A 230 -11.18 31.00 -16.97
CA LEU A 230 -12.58 30.58 -16.86
C LEU A 230 -12.68 29.14 -16.33
N PHE A 231 -11.91 28.19 -16.87
CA PHE A 231 -11.88 26.82 -16.36
C PHE A 231 -11.42 26.73 -14.91
N ARG A 232 -10.41 27.51 -14.51
CA ARG A 232 -9.97 27.58 -13.11
C ARG A 232 -11.06 28.13 -12.19
N LYS A 233 -11.87 29.10 -12.64
CA LYS A 233 -13.02 29.59 -11.88
C LYS A 233 -14.13 28.54 -11.81
N SER A 234 -14.45 27.89 -12.93
CA SER A 234 -15.46 26.83 -13.00
C SER A 234 -15.10 25.63 -12.11
N SER A 235 -13.83 25.19 -12.12
CA SER A 235 -13.34 24.12 -11.25
C SER A 235 -13.46 24.46 -9.76
N LYS A 236 -13.25 25.74 -9.37
CA LYS A 236 -13.50 26.20 -8.00
C LYS A 236 -14.98 26.12 -7.63
N VAL A 237 -15.87 26.52 -8.53
CA VAL A 237 -17.32 26.42 -8.32
C VAL A 237 -17.73 24.95 -8.14
N GLN A 238 -17.27 24.06 -9.02
CA GLN A 238 -17.52 22.62 -8.91
C GLN A 238 -17.00 22.03 -7.60
N SER A 239 -15.83 22.47 -7.13
CA SER A 239 -15.30 22.05 -5.82
C SER A 239 -16.19 22.51 -4.65
N HIS A 240 -16.78 23.71 -4.75
CA HIS A 240 -17.74 24.20 -3.77
C HIS A 240 -19.06 23.41 -3.79
N GLU A 241 -19.59 23.10 -4.98
CA GLU A 241 -20.78 22.26 -5.14
C GLU A 241 -20.56 20.86 -4.56
N MET A 242 -19.40 20.24 -4.83
CA MET A 242 -19.04 18.95 -4.24
C MET A 242 -18.97 19.02 -2.70
N LYS A 243 -18.43 20.12 -2.16
CA LYS A 243 -18.39 20.36 -0.72
C LYS A 243 -19.79 20.56 -0.11
N GLU A 244 -20.70 21.21 -0.84
CA GLU A 244 -22.10 21.34 -0.44
C GLU A 244 -22.80 19.98 -0.36
N VAL A 245 -22.57 19.10 -1.35
CA VAL A 245 -23.08 17.72 -1.32
C VAL A 245 -22.54 16.96 -0.11
N LEU A 246 -21.24 17.04 0.17
CA LEU A 246 -20.63 16.43 1.37
C LEU A 246 -21.31 16.92 2.66
N TYR A 247 -21.55 18.23 2.79
CA TYR A 247 -22.21 18.78 3.97
C TYR A 247 -23.67 18.37 4.09
N SER A 248 -24.41 18.34 2.97
CA SER A 248 -25.78 17.83 2.95
C SER A 248 -25.85 16.37 3.39
N ASN A 249 -24.95 15.52 2.90
CA ASN A 249 -24.85 14.12 3.31
C ASN A 249 -24.50 13.97 4.80
N LEU A 250 -23.62 14.83 5.32
CA LEU A 250 -23.24 14.82 6.72
C LEU A 250 -24.42 15.20 7.64
N VAL A 251 -25.21 16.19 7.24
CA VAL A 251 -26.44 16.60 7.95
C VAL A 251 -27.48 15.48 7.90
N GLN A 252 -27.68 14.87 6.72
CA GLN A 252 -28.63 13.79 6.53
C GLN A 252 -28.31 12.58 7.40
N ALA A 253 -27.06 12.10 7.38
CA ALA A 253 -26.63 10.97 8.19
C ALA A 253 -26.80 11.22 9.70
N ASN A 254 -26.58 12.47 10.14
CA ASN A 254 -26.78 12.85 11.54
C ASN A 254 -28.28 12.87 11.90
N LEU A 255 -29.13 13.40 11.02
CA LEU A 255 -30.58 13.43 11.23
C LEU A 255 -31.17 12.01 11.33
N GLU A 256 -30.74 11.10 10.45
CA GLU A 256 -31.15 9.69 10.47
C GLU A 256 -30.75 8.99 11.77
N GLU A 257 -29.51 9.18 12.24
CA GLU A 257 -29.06 8.63 13.50
C GLU A 257 -29.79 9.23 14.71
N GLN A 258 -30.06 10.53 14.68
CA GLN A 258 -30.85 11.20 15.71
C GLN A 258 -32.27 10.64 15.77
N GLN A 259 -32.92 10.43 14.62
CA GLN A 259 -34.26 9.85 14.55
C GLN A 259 -34.28 8.40 15.05
N ARG A 260 -33.28 7.60 14.67
CA ARG A 260 -33.11 6.23 15.16
C ARG A 260 -32.92 6.17 16.67
N LEU A 261 -32.12 7.07 17.22
CA LEU A 261 -31.89 7.16 18.67
C LEU A 261 -33.18 7.58 19.40
N ARG A 262 -33.87 8.60 18.89
CA ARG A 262 -35.15 9.07 19.45
C ARG A 262 -36.18 7.94 19.49
N GLY A 263 -36.37 7.20 18.41
CA GLY A 263 -37.29 6.07 18.39
C GLY A 263 -36.89 4.91 19.32
N THR A 264 -35.60 4.79 19.66
CA THR A 264 -35.14 3.82 20.67
C THR A 264 -35.49 4.29 22.08
N ILE A 265 -35.36 5.59 22.35
CA ILE A 265 -35.75 6.21 23.63
C ILE A 265 -37.26 6.09 23.83
N GLU A 266 -38.06 6.43 22.82
CA GLU A 266 -39.52 6.32 22.89
C GLU A 266 -40.00 4.88 23.20
N LYS A 267 -39.35 3.87 22.62
CA LYS A 267 -39.64 2.46 22.95
C LYS A 267 -39.30 2.12 24.39
N ALA A 268 -38.18 2.62 24.91
CA ALA A 268 -37.79 2.41 26.28
C ALA A 268 -38.77 3.09 27.25
N ASP A 269 -39.23 4.31 26.93
CA ASP A 269 -40.23 5.05 27.70
C ASP A 269 -41.57 4.30 27.75
N GLU A 270 -42.03 3.75 26.62
CA GLU A 270 -43.26 2.95 26.58
C GLU A 270 -43.13 1.67 27.42
N MET A 271 -41.97 1.00 27.36
CA MET A 271 -41.69 -0.16 28.21
C MET A 271 -41.69 0.20 29.70
N MET A 272 -41.06 1.32 30.08
CA MET A 272 -41.08 1.79 31.47
C MET A 272 -42.51 2.08 31.94
N LYS A 273 -43.32 2.74 31.10
CA LYS A 273 -44.72 3.00 31.42
C LYS A 273 -45.54 1.73 31.61
N SER A 274 -45.33 0.72 30.76
CA SER A 274 -45.99 -0.58 30.92
C SER A 274 -45.60 -1.28 32.23
N LEU A 275 -44.35 -1.14 32.67
CA LEU A 275 -43.89 -1.65 33.95
C LEU A 275 -44.52 -0.89 35.12
N ASP A 276 -44.61 0.44 35.04
CA ASP A 276 -45.26 1.26 36.06
C ASP A 276 -46.76 0.93 36.20
N ASP A 277 -47.44 0.66 35.07
CA ASP A 277 -48.85 0.24 35.08
C ASP A 277 -49.00 -1.18 35.69
N CYS A 278 -48.11 -2.12 35.36
CA CYS A 278 -48.08 -3.45 36.00
C CYS A 278 -47.83 -3.35 37.51
N ILE A 279 -46.91 -2.49 37.94
CA ILE A 279 -46.63 -2.24 39.36
C ILE A 279 -47.89 -1.71 40.05
N ARG A 280 -48.57 -0.73 39.44
CA ARG A 280 -49.81 -0.17 39.99
C ARG A 280 -50.92 -1.22 40.09
N GLU A 281 -51.09 -2.06 39.07
CA GLU A 281 -52.06 -3.16 39.09
C GLU A 281 -51.77 -4.12 40.26
N MET A 282 -50.52 -4.56 40.41
CA MET A 282 -50.11 -5.41 41.53
C MET A 282 -50.35 -4.75 42.89
N GLU A 283 -50.06 -3.46 43.04
CA GLU A 283 -50.32 -2.70 44.27
C GLU A 283 -51.82 -2.64 44.58
N THR A 284 -52.69 -2.48 43.57
CA THR A 284 -54.15 -2.48 43.74
C THR A 284 -54.73 -3.86 44.05
N GLU A 285 -54.22 -4.92 43.41
CA GLU A 285 -54.62 -6.30 43.72
C GLU A 285 -54.23 -6.68 45.15
N LEU A 286 -53.04 -6.28 45.59
CA LEU A 286 -52.57 -6.49 46.95
C LEU A 286 -53.48 -5.79 47.97
N ALA A 287 -53.88 -4.55 47.72
CA ALA A 287 -54.80 -3.80 48.58
C ALA A 287 -56.21 -4.42 48.61
N ALA A 288 -56.73 -4.91 47.47
CA ALA A 288 -58.04 -5.55 47.39
C ALA A 288 -58.08 -6.91 48.12
N VAL A 289 -56.99 -7.68 48.08
CA VAL A 289 -56.84 -8.93 48.86
C VAL A 289 -56.73 -8.65 50.36
N GLU A 290 -56.25 -7.46 50.75
CA GLU A 290 -56.23 -7.01 52.14
C GLU A 290 -57.62 -6.61 52.66
N GLU A 291 -58.53 -6.13 51.79
CA GLU A 291 -59.93 -5.77 52.13
C GLU A 291 -60.94 -6.93 52.01
N GLU A 292 -60.81 -7.82 51.01
CA GLU A 292 -61.70 -8.98 50.85
C GLU A 292 -61.25 -10.15 51.72
N GLY A 293 -61.76 -10.15 52.95
CA GLY A 293 -61.64 -11.26 53.89
C GLY A 293 -62.14 -12.59 53.30
N PHE A 294 -61.20 -13.49 53.02
CA PHE A 294 -61.28 -14.96 53.11
C PHE A 294 -62.56 -15.67 52.62
N GLU A 295 -62.61 -16.08 51.35
CA GLU A 295 -63.40 -17.27 50.97
C GLU A 295 -63.03 -17.99 49.65
N THR A 296 -61.80 -18.52 49.52
CA THR A 296 -61.60 -19.78 48.75
C THR A 296 -60.35 -20.54 49.22
N LYS A 297 -60.41 -21.13 50.42
CA LYS A 297 -59.26 -21.77 51.09
C LYS A 297 -58.66 -22.99 50.36
N SER A 298 -59.38 -23.62 49.41
CA SER A 298 -58.95 -24.85 48.74
C SER A 298 -58.33 -24.62 47.35
N SER A 299 -58.90 -23.73 46.51
CA SER A 299 -58.31 -23.39 45.19
C SER A 299 -57.09 -22.47 45.31
N LEU A 300 -57.08 -21.58 46.33
CA LEU A 300 -55.91 -20.76 46.65
C LEU A 300 -54.73 -21.62 47.10
N ARG A 301 -54.98 -22.70 47.87
CA ARG A 301 -53.89 -23.61 48.28
C ARG A 301 -53.29 -24.40 47.11
N SER A 302 -54.10 -24.94 46.19
CA SER A 302 -53.55 -25.65 45.02
C SER A 302 -52.78 -24.71 44.09
N ARG A 303 -53.28 -23.48 43.88
CA ARG A 303 -52.60 -22.47 43.07
C ARG A 303 -51.35 -21.93 43.74
N GLN A 304 -51.34 -21.81 45.07
CA GLN A 304 -50.16 -21.43 45.86
C GLN A 304 -49.09 -22.53 45.83
N GLU A 305 -49.46 -23.80 45.89
CA GLU A 305 -48.54 -24.93 45.72
C GLU A 305 -47.96 -25.02 44.30
N GLU A 306 -48.77 -24.78 43.26
CA GLU A 306 -48.28 -24.69 41.88
C GLU A 306 -47.35 -23.49 41.69
N MET A 307 -47.72 -22.32 42.20
CA MET A 307 -46.88 -21.12 42.17
C MET A 307 -45.56 -21.36 42.90
N GLN A 308 -45.57 -22.04 44.05
CA GLN A 308 -44.35 -22.37 44.78
C GLN A 308 -43.45 -23.32 43.99
N LYS A 309 -44.02 -24.35 43.34
CA LYS A 309 -43.27 -25.24 42.43
C LYS A 309 -42.69 -24.50 41.22
N VAL A 310 -43.45 -23.59 40.62
CA VAL A 310 -42.98 -22.77 39.48
C VAL A 310 -41.87 -21.83 39.92
N THR A 311 -41.98 -21.19 41.09
CA THR A 311 -40.94 -20.32 41.64
C THR A 311 -39.67 -21.10 41.98
N GLU A 312 -39.78 -22.30 42.55
CA GLU A 312 -38.63 -23.18 42.79
C GLU A 312 -37.96 -23.62 41.48
N ALA A 313 -38.75 -23.98 40.46
CA ALA A 313 -38.23 -24.34 39.13
C ALA A 313 -37.59 -23.15 38.41
N LEU A 314 -38.13 -21.94 38.58
CA LEU A 314 -37.57 -20.71 38.03
C LEU A 314 -36.23 -20.37 38.69
N ALA A 315 -36.15 -20.48 40.01
CA ALA A 315 -34.90 -20.27 40.75
C ALA A 315 -33.81 -21.29 40.37
N ASP A 316 -34.17 -22.56 40.14
CA ASP A 316 -33.22 -23.58 39.66
C ASP A 316 -32.77 -23.30 38.22
N ASN A 317 -33.67 -22.89 37.33
CA ASN A 317 -33.32 -22.48 35.97
C ASN A 317 -32.40 -21.24 35.96
N ASP A 318 -32.68 -20.22 36.78
CA ASP A 318 -31.83 -19.03 36.89
C ASP A 318 -30.43 -19.39 37.39
N ARG A 319 -30.33 -20.36 38.31
CA ARG A 319 -29.05 -20.91 38.77
C ARG A 319 -28.32 -21.64 37.65
N GLN A 320 -29.00 -22.44 36.85
CA GLN A 320 -28.42 -23.14 35.70
C GLN A 320 -27.95 -22.17 34.61
N ILE A 321 -28.74 -21.13 34.32
CA ILE A 321 -28.35 -20.06 33.38
C ILE A 321 -27.09 -19.36 33.87
N SER A 322 -27.03 -19.00 35.16
CA SER A 322 -25.87 -18.35 35.76
C SER A 322 -24.60 -19.21 35.67
N GLU A 323 -24.72 -20.51 35.91
CA GLU A 323 -23.62 -21.47 35.76
C GLU A 323 -23.16 -21.59 34.30
N LEU A 324 -24.10 -21.70 33.35
CA LEU A 324 -23.80 -21.74 31.92
C LEU A 324 -23.13 -20.47 31.42
N GLU A 325 -23.56 -19.29 31.90
CA GLU A 325 -22.93 -18.01 31.57
C GLU A 325 -21.49 -17.93 32.09
N MET A 326 -21.25 -18.42 33.31
CA MET A 326 -19.90 -18.51 33.87
C MET A 326 -19.01 -19.45 33.05
N GLN A 327 -19.52 -20.63 32.67
CA GLN A 327 -18.79 -21.58 31.82
C GLN A 327 -18.51 -21.01 30.42
N LYS A 328 -19.48 -20.33 29.81
CA LYS A 328 -19.31 -19.63 28.53
C LYS A 328 -18.22 -18.58 28.61
N LYS A 329 -18.19 -17.79 29.70
CA LYS A 329 -17.14 -16.77 29.93
C LYS A 329 -15.77 -17.42 30.11
N GLN A 330 -15.68 -18.52 30.87
CA GLN A 330 -14.44 -19.26 31.06
C GLN A 330 -13.92 -19.86 29.74
N ASN A 331 -14.79 -20.47 28.94
CA ASN A 331 -14.45 -21.04 27.64
C ASN A 331 -14.05 -19.97 26.63
N SER A 332 -14.72 -18.81 26.63
CA SER A 332 -14.34 -17.64 25.83
C SER A 332 -12.93 -17.15 26.18
N ASN A 333 -12.59 -17.05 27.47
CA ASN A 333 -11.25 -16.67 27.91
C ASN A 333 -10.18 -17.69 27.47
N LYS A 334 -10.48 -18.99 27.58
CA LYS A 334 -9.59 -20.06 27.08
C LYS A 334 -9.38 -19.95 25.56
N LEU A 335 -10.46 -19.73 24.81
CA LEU A 335 -10.41 -19.56 23.35
C LEU A 335 -9.55 -18.36 22.95
N ASN A 336 -9.72 -17.22 23.63
CA ASN A 336 -8.92 -16.03 23.39
C ASN A 336 -7.43 -16.27 23.66
N ARG A 337 -7.10 -16.98 24.75
CA ARG A 337 -5.71 -17.39 25.05
C ARG A 337 -5.13 -18.27 23.94
N LEU A 338 -5.86 -19.31 23.53
CA LEU A 338 -5.43 -20.20 22.45
C LEU A 338 -5.23 -19.44 21.14
N LYS A 339 -6.11 -18.49 20.80
CA LYS A 339 -5.98 -17.67 19.59
C LYS A 339 -4.70 -16.81 19.60
N VAL A 340 -4.31 -16.27 20.76
CA VAL A 340 -3.04 -15.54 20.93
C VAL A 340 -1.85 -16.48 20.78
N GLU A 341 -1.90 -17.67 21.38
CA GLU A 341 -0.85 -18.68 21.26
C GLU A 341 -0.67 -19.17 19.80
N THR A 342 -1.77 -19.42 19.08
CA THR A 342 -1.74 -19.78 17.66
C THR A 342 -1.05 -18.70 16.83
N ARG A 343 -1.41 -17.42 17.02
CA ARG A 343 -0.76 -16.29 16.32
C ARG A 343 0.73 -16.20 16.62
N LYS A 344 1.11 -16.45 17.88
CA LYS A 344 2.52 -16.46 18.30
C LYS A 344 3.29 -17.60 17.61
N LEU A 345 2.70 -18.79 17.56
CA LEU A 345 3.31 -19.94 16.90
C LEU A 345 3.45 -19.74 15.39
N GLU A 346 2.41 -19.20 14.75
CA GLU A 346 2.42 -18.85 13.32
C GLU A 346 3.53 -17.82 13.00
N SER A 347 3.71 -16.82 13.86
CA SER A 347 4.82 -15.87 13.76
C SER A 347 6.18 -16.55 13.88
N HIS A 348 6.35 -17.49 14.82
CA HIS A 348 7.59 -18.27 14.95
C HIS A 348 7.85 -19.14 13.71
N VAL A 349 6.83 -19.80 13.15
CA VAL A 349 6.95 -20.59 11.92
C VAL A 349 7.38 -19.71 10.75
N THR A 350 6.77 -18.53 10.61
CA THR A 350 7.15 -17.55 9.58
C THR A 350 8.61 -17.11 9.73
N MET A 351 9.04 -16.82 10.97
CA MET A 351 10.43 -16.46 11.27
C MET A 351 11.40 -17.61 10.93
N LEU A 352 11.06 -18.85 11.28
CA LEU A 352 11.86 -20.02 10.94
C LEU A 352 11.99 -20.20 9.43
N HIS A 353 10.89 -20.02 8.68
CA HIS A 353 10.92 -20.04 7.22
C HIS A 353 11.75 -18.91 6.59
N MET A 354 11.93 -17.79 7.27
CA MET A 354 12.84 -16.71 6.81
C MET A 354 14.31 -17.01 7.05
N VAL A 355 14.63 -17.81 8.09
CA VAL A 355 16.02 -18.14 8.47
C VAL A 355 16.49 -19.42 7.76
N ASN A 356 15.56 -20.32 7.44
CA ASN A 356 15.88 -21.57 6.76
C ASN A 356 15.78 -21.43 5.24
N GLU A 357 16.80 -21.90 4.52
CA GLU A 357 16.86 -21.75 3.06
C GLU A 357 16.03 -22.79 2.31
N TRP A 358 15.62 -23.86 3.01
CA TRP A 358 14.79 -24.93 2.47
C TRP A 358 13.47 -25.11 3.23
N LYS A 359 12.47 -25.65 2.56
CA LYS A 359 11.21 -26.09 3.15
C LYS A 359 10.99 -27.56 2.88
N PHE A 360 10.35 -28.22 3.83
CA PHE A 360 9.85 -29.57 3.60
C PHE A 360 8.57 -29.48 2.77
N ALA A 361 8.50 -30.21 1.66
CA ALA A 361 7.35 -30.19 0.76
C ALA A 361 6.47 -31.42 0.95
N GLU A 362 7.01 -32.61 0.70
CA GLU A 362 6.26 -33.86 0.77
C GLU A 362 7.13 -35.03 1.23
N LYS A 363 6.50 -36.02 1.86
CA LYS A 363 7.10 -37.31 2.17
C LYS A 363 6.10 -38.41 1.86
N THR A 364 6.56 -39.38 1.09
CA THR A 364 5.88 -40.65 0.81
C THR A 364 6.78 -41.78 1.29
N ASP A 365 6.28 -43.01 1.28
CA ASP A 365 7.07 -44.20 1.66
C ASP A 365 8.34 -44.38 0.82
N ASP A 366 8.31 -43.93 -0.44
CA ASP A 366 9.38 -44.17 -1.42
C ASP A 366 10.35 -42.99 -1.57
N TYR A 367 9.94 -41.77 -1.22
CA TYR A 367 10.76 -40.57 -1.40
C TYR A 367 10.37 -39.41 -0.48
N THR A 368 11.29 -38.45 -0.32
CA THR A 368 11.07 -37.18 0.38
C THR A 368 11.50 -36.01 -0.50
N VAL A 369 10.75 -34.93 -0.50
CA VAL A 369 11.04 -33.72 -1.29
C VAL A 369 11.24 -32.51 -0.40
N TYR A 370 12.33 -31.81 -0.66
CA TYR A 370 12.66 -30.51 -0.07
C TYR A 370 12.68 -29.45 -1.16
N THR A 371 12.22 -28.25 -0.86
CA THR A 371 12.18 -27.13 -1.79
C THR A 371 13.12 -26.00 -1.36
N PHE A 372 13.69 -25.31 -2.34
CA PHE A 372 14.56 -24.14 -2.19
C PHE A 372 14.08 -23.03 -3.13
N LEU A 373 14.59 -21.81 -2.93
CA LEU A 373 14.30 -20.63 -3.78
C LEU A 373 12.80 -20.39 -4.03
N HIS A 374 11.99 -20.39 -2.98
CA HIS A 374 10.54 -20.19 -3.11
C HIS A 374 9.89 -21.23 -4.05
N GLU A 375 10.22 -22.51 -3.85
CA GLU A 375 9.62 -23.65 -4.54
C GLU A 375 10.01 -23.80 -6.02
N THR A 376 11.01 -23.05 -6.50
CA THR A 376 11.50 -23.22 -7.88
C THR A 376 12.57 -24.30 -8.00
N VAL A 377 13.18 -24.76 -6.90
CA VAL A 377 14.17 -25.85 -6.91
C VAL A 377 13.72 -26.95 -5.96
N HIS A 378 13.53 -28.15 -6.50
CA HIS A 378 13.09 -29.33 -5.74
C HIS A 378 14.22 -30.35 -5.64
N LEU A 379 14.56 -30.74 -4.42
CA LEU A 379 15.46 -31.83 -4.09
C LEU A 379 14.65 -33.05 -3.66
N GLN A 380 14.66 -34.09 -4.49
CA GLN A 380 13.97 -35.34 -4.24
C GLN A 380 14.98 -36.42 -3.82
N LEU A 381 14.74 -37.04 -2.67
CA LEU A 381 15.52 -38.14 -2.11
C LEU A 381 14.67 -39.42 -2.18
N ALA A 382 15.12 -40.44 -2.92
CA ALA A 382 14.48 -41.75 -2.95
C ALA A 382 15.23 -42.72 -2.04
N PHE A 383 14.48 -43.53 -1.29
CA PHE A 383 15.05 -44.50 -0.35
C PHE A 383 14.92 -45.93 -0.91
N GLU A 384 15.84 -46.81 -0.53
CA GLU A 384 15.68 -48.25 -0.82
C GLU A 384 14.52 -48.81 0.00
N LYS A 385 13.63 -49.57 -0.65
CA LYS A 385 12.52 -50.26 0.05
C LYS A 385 13.10 -51.30 1.00
N SER A 386 12.84 -51.16 2.29
CA SER A 386 13.23 -52.18 3.27
C SER A 386 12.49 -53.47 2.94
N LYS A 387 13.23 -54.57 2.78
CA LYS A 387 12.63 -55.91 2.71
C LYS A 387 12.18 -56.25 4.12
N GLY A 388 10.88 -56.18 4.36
CA GLY A 388 10.27 -56.39 5.67
C GLY A 388 10.66 -57.73 6.29
N ASN A 389 11.33 -57.65 7.43
CA ASN A 389 11.12 -58.43 8.64
C ASN A 389 12.35 -58.18 9.51
N ASP A 390 12.29 -57.16 10.37
CA ASP A 390 12.91 -57.20 11.70
C ASP A 390 12.31 -56.03 12.47
N ALA A 391 11.53 -56.37 13.50
CA ALA A 391 10.80 -55.43 14.35
C ALA A 391 11.70 -54.76 15.39
N ASP A 392 13.02 -54.78 15.20
CA ASP A 392 14.00 -54.29 16.16
C ASP A 392 15.32 -53.93 15.46
N ASP A 393 15.31 -52.92 14.59
CA ASP A 393 16.48 -52.06 14.47
C ASP A 393 16.07 -50.71 13.85
N GLN A 394 16.73 -49.64 14.29
CA GLN A 394 16.68 -48.33 13.63
C GLN A 394 17.38 -48.42 12.27
N SER A 395 16.83 -49.19 11.33
CA SER A 395 17.45 -49.40 10.03
C SER A 395 17.51 -48.06 9.29
N GLU A 396 18.70 -47.51 9.23
CA GLU A 396 19.00 -46.27 8.55
C GLU A 396 18.64 -46.40 7.06
N GLY A 397 17.67 -45.61 6.59
CA GLY A 397 17.23 -45.66 5.20
C GLY A 397 18.36 -45.29 4.26
N LYS A 398 18.83 -46.25 3.45
CA LYS A 398 19.82 -46.01 2.41
C LYS A 398 19.18 -45.21 1.27
N ILE A 399 19.86 -44.15 0.83
CA ILE A 399 19.41 -43.30 -0.26
C ILE A 399 19.81 -43.98 -1.57
N SER A 400 18.83 -44.32 -2.39
CA SER A 400 19.06 -44.95 -3.71
C SER A 400 19.30 -43.92 -4.80
N ARG A 401 18.67 -42.74 -4.69
CA ARG A 401 18.76 -41.69 -5.70
C ARG A 401 18.51 -40.31 -5.12
N ILE A 402 19.35 -39.36 -5.54
CA ILE A 402 19.19 -37.93 -5.29
C ILE A 402 18.88 -37.27 -6.63
N THR A 403 17.83 -36.47 -6.71
CA THR A 403 17.40 -35.83 -7.97
C THR A 403 16.99 -34.39 -7.70
N PHE A 404 17.45 -33.48 -8.56
CA PHE A 404 17.06 -32.09 -8.53
C PHE A 404 16.12 -31.79 -9.70
N LYS A 405 15.05 -31.03 -9.45
CA LYS A 405 14.17 -30.47 -10.48
C LYS A 405 14.15 -28.95 -10.33
N LEU A 406 14.68 -28.26 -11.33
CA LEU A 406 14.64 -26.81 -11.41
C LEU A 406 13.44 -26.42 -12.28
N GLN A 407 12.47 -25.74 -11.68
CA GLN A 407 11.24 -25.29 -12.30
C GLN A 407 11.25 -23.75 -12.29
N LEU A 408 11.73 -23.17 -13.38
CA LEU A 408 11.67 -21.73 -13.63
C LEU A 408 11.09 -21.51 -15.03
N ASP A 409 10.16 -20.57 -15.15
CA ASP A 409 9.66 -20.11 -16.45
C ASP A 409 10.66 -19.10 -17.01
N ASP A 410 11.57 -19.55 -17.87
CA ASP A 410 12.64 -18.72 -18.43
C ASP A 410 12.13 -17.50 -19.22
N GLU A 411 10.93 -17.58 -19.82
CA GLU A 411 10.35 -16.49 -20.61
C GLU A 411 9.72 -15.41 -19.72
N LYS A 412 9.08 -15.79 -18.62
CA LYS A 412 8.45 -14.84 -17.69
C LYS A 412 9.39 -14.34 -16.60
N SER A 413 10.48 -15.04 -16.34
CA SER A 413 11.38 -14.74 -15.23
C SER A 413 12.34 -13.58 -15.52
N LYS A 414 12.75 -12.88 -14.47
CA LYS A 414 13.76 -11.82 -14.58
C LYS A 414 15.14 -12.43 -14.81
N GLY A 415 15.99 -11.78 -15.60
CA GLY A 415 17.32 -12.29 -15.95
C GLY A 415 18.21 -12.67 -14.76
N HIS A 416 18.11 -11.98 -13.62
CA HIS A 416 18.87 -12.34 -12.41
C HIS A 416 18.39 -13.66 -11.79
N ALA A 417 17.09 -13.98 -11.86
CA ALA A 417 16.55 -15.26 -11.42
C ALA A 417 16.99 -16.40 -12.36
N CYS A 418 16.92 -16.17 -13.67
CA CYS A 418 17.40 -17.12 -14.68
C CYS A 418 18.89 -17.43 -14.49
N LEU A 419 19.72 -16.41 -14.21
CA LEU A 419 21.15 -16.59 -13.93
C LEU A 419 21.38 -17.45 -12.69
N VAL A 420 20.65 -17.20 -11.60
CA VAL A 420 20.73 -18.02 -10.38
C VAL A 420 20.40 -19.48 -10.66
N HIS A 421 19.32 -19.74 -11.39
CA HIS A 421 18.94 -21.09 -11.78
C HIS A 421 19.98 -21.76 -12.67
N LYS A 422 20.57 -21.02 -13.61
CA LYS A 422 21.61 -21.55 -14.50
C LYS A 422 22.87 -21.94 -13.74
N LEU A 423 23.30 -21.13 -12.78
CA LEU A 423 24.44 -21.43 -11.90
C LEU A 423 24.18 -22.69 -11.05
N LEU A 424 22.96 -22.83 -10.52
CA LEU A 424 22.59 -24.02 -9.74
C LEU A 424 22.52 -25.27 -10.62
N SER A 425 22.01 -25.17 -11.85
CA SER A 425 22.03 -26.28 -12.81
C SER A 425 23.45 -26.76 -13.06
N GLN A 426 24.37 -25.83 -13.34
CA GLN A 426 25.79 -26.16 -13.55
C GLN A 426 26.46 -26.80 -12.32
N TYR A 427 26.12 -26.32 -11.12
CA TYR A 427 26.62 -26.92 -9.88
C TYR A 427 26.12 -28.36 -9.69
N ILE A 428 24.84 -28.59 -9.94
CA ILE A 428 24.21 -29.90 -9.78
C ILE A 428 24.75 -30.89 -10.82
N GLU A 429 24.88 -30.45 -12.07
CA GLU A 429 25.43 -31.26 -13.17
C GLU A 429 26.92 -31.53 -13.02
N GLY A 430 27.67 -30.61 -12.38
CA GLY A 430 29.10 -30.76 -12.13
C GLY A 430 29.44 -31.73 -10.99
N GLU A 431 28.52 -31.99 -10.07
CA GLU A 431 28.68 -32.95 -8.97
C GLU A 431 28.07 -34.30 -9.40
N THR A 432 28.91 -35.29 -9.64
CA THR A 432 28.52 -36.55 -10.29
C THR A 432 28.09 -37.64 -9.29
N ASP A 433 28.57 -37.58 -8.04
CA ASP A 433 28.44 -38.66 -7.06
C ASP A 433 27.68 -38.25 -5.78
N TRP A 434 26.54 -37.57 -5.95
CA TRP A 434 25.68 -37.12 -4.83
C TRP A 434 25.35 -38.27 -3.84
N VAL A 435 25.02 -39.45 -4.36
CA VAL A 435 24.65 -40.62 -3.55
C VAL A 435 25.86 -41.19 -2.80
N GLU A 436 27.05 -41.16 -3.39
CA GLU A 436 28.27 -41.60 -2.69
C GLU A 436 28.64 -40.65 -1.54
N LYS A 437 28.43 -39.34 -1.75
CA LYS A 437 28.69 -38.29 -0.74
C LYS A 437 27.67 -38.30 0.40
N TYR A 438 26.41 -38.65 0.12
CA TYR A 438 25.32 -38.69 1.09
C TYR A 438 24.52 -40.01 0.97
N PRO A 439 25.09 -41.13 1.44
CA PRO A 439 24.54 -42.46 1.15
C PRO A 439 23.30 -42.84 1.96
N THR A 440 23.02 -42.16 3.07
CA THR A 440 22.03 -42.61 4.06
C THR A 440 21.20 -41.46 4.65
N SER A 441 20.08 -41.78 5.29
CA SER A 441 19.17 -40.79 5.89
C SER A 441 19.83 -39.89 6.95
N ARG A 442 20.89 -40.33 7.65
CA ARG A 442 21.64 -39.48 8.60
C ARG A 442 22.44 -38.38 7.91
N HIS A 443 22.73 -38.54 6.62
CA HIS A 443 23.44 -37.53 5.83
C HIS A 443 22.50 -36.44 5.31
N VAL A 444 21.17 -36.60 5.42
CA VAL A 444 20.19 -35.62 4.91
C VAL A 444 20.40 -34.21 5.49
N PRO A 445 20.60 -34.01 6.81
CA PRO A 445 20.89 -32.67 7.33
C PRO A 445 22.15 -32.04 6.73
N LYS A 446 23.19 -32.84 6.47
CA LYS A 446 24.44 -32.37 5.85
C LYS A 446 24.25 -32.03 4.37
N LEU A 447 23.53 -32.88 3.63
CA LEU A 447 23.14 -32.62 2.25
C LEU A 447 22.35 -31.31 2.13
N LEU A 448 21.34 -31.12 2.99
CA LEU A 448 20.54 -29.90 3.01
C LEU A 448 21.41 -28.68 3.33
N HIS A 449 22.32 -28.79 4.30
CA HIS A 449 23.25 -27.72 4.63
C HIS A 449 24.15 -27.34 3.43
N ASP A 450 24.79 -28.33 2.80
CA ASP A 450 25.74 -28.11 1.71
C ASP A 450 25.05 -27.52 0.48
N VAL A 451 23.83 -27.99 0.15
CA VAL A 451 23.00 -27.40 -0.92
C VAL A 451 22.55 -25.98 -0.54
N SER A 452 22.10 -25.75 0.69
CA SER A 452 21.71 -24.42 1.17
C SER A 452 22.83 -23.40 1.11
N LEU A 453 24.08 -23.81 1.36
CA LEU A 453 25.23 -22.92 1.24
C LEU A 453 25.40 -22.41 -0.20
N VAL A 454 25.27 -23.28 -1.20
CA VAL A 454 25.37 -22.87 -2.61
C VAL A 454 24.17 -22.03 -3.03
N VAL A 455 22.96 -22.51 -2.71
CA VAL A 455 21.71 -21.81 -3.04
C VAL A 455 21.70 -20.40 -2.45
N SER A 456 22.09 -20.25 -1.18
CA SER A 456 22.10 -18.93 -0.53
C SER A 456 23.12 -17.98 -1.17
N ARG A 457 24.29 -18.47 -1.58
CA ARG A 457 25.31 -17.66 -2.27
C ARG A 457 24.82 -17.20 -3.65
N CYS A 458 24.21 -18.09 -4.42
CA CYS A 458 23.60 -17.74 -5.70
C CYS A 458 22.43 -16.76 -5.51
N ARG A 459 21.54 -17.00 -4.55
CA ARG A 459 20.42 -16.09 -4.24
C ARG A 459 20.91 -14.69 -3.87
N LEU A 460 21.94 -14.59 -3.02
CA LEU A 460 22.52 -13.30 -2.64
C LEU A 460 23.06 -12.55 -3.87
N LEU A 461 23.72 -13.25 -4.81
CA LEU A 461 24.15 -12.64 -6.07
C LEU A 461 22.96 -12.15 -6.91
N GLY A 462 21.88 -12.95 -6.98
CA GLY A 462 20.64 -12.55 -7.64
C GLY A 462 20.03 -11.27 -7.04
N GLU A 463 20.03 -11.17 -5.70
CA GLU A 463 19.58 -9.96 -4.99
C GLU A 463 20.50 -8.76 -5.25
N GLU A 464 21.82 -8.94 -5.31
CA GLU A 464 22.75 -7.88 -5.68
C GLU A 464 22.44 -7.34 -7.08
N LEU A 465 22.24 -8.22 -8.06
CA LEU A 465 21.89 -7.86 -9.43
C LEU A 465 20.56 -7.10 -9.49
N ARG A 466 19.54 -7.58 -8.76
CA ARG A 466 18.24 -6.92 -8.66
C ARG A 466 18.36 -5.52 -8.07
N LEU A 467 19.14 -5.36 -6.99
CA LEU A 467 19.36 -4.06 -6.34
C LEU A 467 20.18 -3.10 -7.21
N LEU A 468 21.22 -3.58 -7.88
CA LEU A 468 22.01 -2.78 -8.82
C LEU A 468 21.18 -2.37 -10.04
N GLY A 469 20.30 -3.24 -10.55
CA GLY A 469 19.39 -2.89 -11.63
C GLY A 469 18.38 -1.82 -11.23
N ALA A 470 17.86 -1.89 -10.00
CA ALA A 470 16.87 -0.93 -9.50
C ALA A 470 17.46 0.43 -9.08
N TRP A 471 18.66 0.45 -8.48
CA TRP A 471 19.22 1.64 -7.82
C TRP A 471 20.57 2.10 -8.38
N GLY A 472 21.19 1.30 -9.25
CA GLY A 472 22.53 1.57 -9.78
C GLY A 472 22.59 2.78 -10.70
N SER A 473 21.51 3.12 -11.40
CA SER A 473 21.46 4.29 -12.29
C SER A 473 21.61 5.61 -11.56
N LEU A 474 21.06 5.71 -10.34
CA LEU A 474 21.07 6.93 -9.53
C LEU A 474 22.40 7.17 -8.80
N ARG A 475 23.10 6.10 -8.42
CA ARG A 475 24.23 6.19 -7.47
C ARG A 475 25.56 5.71 -8.04
N LEU A 476 25.53 4.95 -9.13
CA LEU A 476 26.70 4.22 -9.65
C LEU A 476 26.87 4.41 -11.17
N ASP A 477 26.20 5.40 -11.77
CA ASP A 477 26.26 5.73 -13.20
C ASP A 477 26.03 4.51 -14.11
N ILE A 478 25.15 3.60 -13.68
CA ILE A 478 24.79 2.40 -14.44
C ILE A 478 23.61 2.71 -15.34
N LEU A 479 23.85 2.72 -16.64
CA LEU A 479 22.81 2.95 -17.64
C LEU A 479 21.91 1.73 -17.83
N ASN A 480 22.49 0.52 -17.83
CA ASN A 480 21.75 -0.71 -18.03
C ASN A 480 22.44 -1.92 -17.39
N ILE A 481 21.65 -2.87 -16.88
CA ILE A 481 22.12 -4.19 -16.44
C ILE A 481 21.21 -5.25 -17.07
N SER A 482 21.82 -6.25 -17.70
CA SER A 482 21.11 -7.43 -18.17
C SER A 482 21.89 -8.70 -17.85
N CYS A 483 21.19 -9.84 -17.85
CA CYS A 483 21.79 -11.15 -17.59
C CYS A 483 21.41 -12.07 -18.74
N VAL A 484 22.41 -12.76 -19.30
CA VAL A 484 22.24 -13.75 -20.38
C VAL A 484 23.03 -14.98 -19.97
N ASP A 485 22.34 -16.09 -19.72
CA ASP A 485 22.93 -17.30 -19.13
C ASP A 485 23.63 -16.99 -17.79
N THR A 486 24.93 -17.27 -17.70
CA THR A 486 25.81 -16.95 -16.56
C THR A 486 26.64 -15.67 -16.78
N ARG A 487 26.24 -14.83 -17.74
CA ARG A 487 26.92 -13.56 -18.05
C ARG A 487 26.10 -12.38 -17.59
N VAL A 488 26.78 -11.44 -16.92
CA VAL A 488 26.21 -10.17 -16.45
C VAL A 488 26.76 -9.05 -17.32
N HIS A 489 25.87 -8.37 -18.02
CA HIS A 489 26.19 -7.21 -18.83
C HIS A 489 25.89 -5.95 -18.03
N ILE A 490 26.88 -5.07 -17.88
CA ILE A 490 26.72 -3.78 -17.20
C ILE A 490 27.23 -2.67 -18.12
N VAL A 491 26.34 -1.73 -18.45
CA VAL A 491 26.68 -0.53 -19.20
C VAL A 491 26.82 0.63 -18.24
N PHE A 492 28.03 1.18 -18.15
CA PHE A 492 28.33 2.38 -17.39
C PHE A 492 28.26 3.60 -18.30
N SER A 493 27.74 4.72 -17.79
CA SER A 493 27.64 5.98 -18.54
C SER A 493 27.61 7.17 -17.59
N SER A 494 28.66 7.99 -17.63
CA SER A 494 28.75 9.23 -16.85
C SER A 494 29.07 10.40 -17.75
N LEU A 495 28.20 11.41 -17.77
CA LEU A 495 28.45 12.66 -18.49
C LEU A 495 29.56 13.48 -17.80
N LYS A 496 29.68 13.39 -16.47
CA LYS A 496 30.68 14.13 -15.69
C LYS A 496 32.10 13.68 -16.04
N ALA A 497 32.34 12.38 -16.07
CA ALA A 497 33.61 11.81 -16.50
C ALA A 497 33.76 11.70 -18.02
N PHE A 498 32.74 12.11 -18.79
CA PHE A 498 32.65 11.93 -20.24
C PHE A 498 33.05 10.50 -20.67
N SER A 499 32.48 9.50 -20.00
CA SER A 499 32.84 8.09 -20.19
C SER A 499 31.61 7.20 -20.33
N LYS A 500 31.67 6.25 -21.26
CA LYS A 500 30.65 5.24 -21.51
C LYS A 500 31.30 3.96 -21.98
N PHE A 501 31.06 2.86 -21.29
CA PHE A 501 31.60 1.55 -21.64
C PHE A 501 30.70 0.42 -21.15
N GLU A 502 30.79 -0.74 -21.78
CA GLU A 502 30.11 -1.96 -21.39
C GLU A 502 31.14 -2.97 -20.87
N VAL A 503 30.83 -3.58 -19.72
CA VAL A 503 31.59 -4.69 -19.15
C VAL A 503 30.69 -5.92 -19.09
N ILE A 504 31.19 -7.04 -19.59
CA ILE A 504 30.54 -8.34 -19.50
C ILE A 504 31.32 -9.20 -18.52
N PHE A 505 30.70 -9.56 -17.41
CA PHE A 505 31.26 -10.47 -16.42
C PHE A 505 30.73 -11.88 -16.63
N SER A 506 31.60 -12.87 -16.70
CA SER A 506 31.21 -14.27 -16.56
C SER A 506 31.19 -14.65 -15.09
N VAL A 507 30.07 -15.23 -14.65
CA VAL A 507 29.89 -15.75 -13.29
C VAL A 507 30.05 -17.26 -13.32
N SER A 508 30.83 -17.80 -12.38
CA SER A 508 30.99 -19.24 -12.18
C SER A 508 31.00 -19.60 -10.71
N LEU A 509 30.84 -20.89 -10.40
CA LEU A 509 30.95 -21.43 -9.04
C LEU A 509 32.27 -22.18 -8.91
N VAL A 510 33.15 -21.70 -8.01
CA VAL A 510 34.42 -22.35 -7.66
C VAL A 510 34.41 -22.62 -6.17
N GLU A 511 34.62 -23.88 -5.75
CA GLU A 511 34.56 -24.28 -4.33
C GLU A 511 33.30 -23.76 -3.62
N HIS A 512 32.15 -23.86 -4.31
CA HIS A 512 30.85 -23.38 -3.86
C HIS A 512 30.70 -21.84 -3.73
N LEU A 513 31.68 -21.04 -4.14
CA LEU A 513 31.65 -19.57 -4.10
C LEU A 513 31.38 -18.99 -5.50
N CYS A 514 30.62 -17.90 -5.57
CA CYS A 514 30.44 -17.15 -6.81
C CYS A 514 31.70 -16.35 -7.13
N VAL A 515 32.31 -16.63 -8.28
CA VAL A 515 33.49 -15.93 -8.80
C VAL A 515 33.09 -15.15 -10.05
N LEU A 516 33.55 -13.91 -10.15
CA LEU A 516 33.35 -13.06 -11.32
C LEU A 516 34.67 -12.90 -12.07
N GLN A 517 34.61 -13.04 -13.39
CA GLN A 517 35.73 -12.78 -14.30
C GLN A 517 35.28 -11.84 -15.40
N VAL A 518 36.18 -10.97 -15.87
CA VAL A 518 35.90 -10.10 -17.00
C VAL A 518 35.97 -10.95 -18.27
N GLN A 519 34.84 -11.08 -18.96
CA GLN A 519 34.77 -11.84 -20.21
C GLN A 519 35.02 -10.95 -21.42
N SER A 520 34.47 -9.74 -21.40
CA SER A 520 34.56 -8.81 -22.51
C SER A 520 34.39 -7.39 -22.02
N PHE A 521 35.04 -6.45 -22.72
CA PHE A 521 34.97 -5.02 -22.45
C PHE A 521 34.83 -4.27 -23.76
N LYS A 522 33.89 -3.33 -23.81
CA LYS A 522 33.66 -2.47 -24.97
C LYS A 522 33.62 -1.02 -24.52
N ASN A 523 34.67 -0.28 -24.82
CA ASN A 523 34.68 1.17 -24.62
C ASN A 523 33.90 1.85 -25.75
N MET A 524 33.00 2.77 -25.40
CA MET A 524 32.26 3.58 -26.38
C MET A 524 32.68 5.04 -26.35
N ILE A 525 32.95 5.59 -25.16
CA ILE A 525 33.35 6.99 -24.93
C ILE A 525 34.32 7.04 -23.74
N GLY A 526 35.38 7.84 -23.85
CA GLY A 526 36.39 8.02 -22.79
C GLY A 526 37.61 7.11 -22.96
N ASN A 527 38.43 6.99 -21.92
CA ASN A 527 39.74 6.31 -21.93
C ASN A 527 39.81 5.08 -21.01
N ALA A 528 38.67 4.54 -20.58
CA ALA A 528 38.62 3.32 -19.79
C ALA A 528 39.18 2.14 -20.58
N THR A 529 39.98 1.30 -19.92
CA THR A 529 40.65 0.14 -20.52
C THR A 529 40.24 -1.15 -19.82
N ILE A 530 40.30 -2.27 -20.54
CA ILE A 530 40.00 -3.59 -19.98
C ILE A 530 40.95 -3.94 -18.83
N GLN A 531 42.23 -3.57 -18.92
CA GLN A 531 43.22 -3.88 -17.88
C GLN A 531 42.86 -3.24 -16.53
N GLN A 532 42.31 -2.02 -16.53
CA GLN A 532 41.85 -1.37 -15.30
C GLN A 532 40.69 -2.13 -14.65
N ILE A 533 39.76 -2.64 -15.47
CA ILE A 533 38.62 -3.42 -14.97
C ILE A 533 39.10 -4.77 -14.43
N GLU A 534 40.02 -5.44 -15.12
CA GLU A 534 40.63 -6.70 -14.69
C GLU A 534 41.41 -6.55 -13.38
N GLU A 535 42.19 -5.47 -13.24
CA GLU A 535 42.91 -5.15 -12.00
C GLU A 535 41.95 -4.89 -10.83
N ILE A 536 40.85 -4.14 -11.07
CA ILE A 536 39.81 -3.93 -10.07
C ILE A 536 39.19 -5.26 -9.65
N VAL A 537 38.82 -6.13 -10.60
CA VAL A 537 38.20 -7.43 -10.30
C VAL A 537 39.17 -8.33 -9.53
N ALA A 538 40.45 -8.37 -9.92
CA ALA A 538 41.49 -9.13 -9.25
C ALA A 538 41.78 -8.63 -7.83
N SER A 539 41.47 -7.37 -7.51
CA SER A 539 41.66 -6.80 -6.17
C SER A 539 40.67 -7.32 -5.12
N PHE A 540 39.60 -8.03 -5.54
CA PHE A 540 38.59 -8.56 -4.63
C PHE A 540 38.67 -10.08 -4.51
N SER A 541 38.63 -10.58 -3.27
CA SER A 541 38.43 -12.00 -3.00
C SER A 541 36.94 -12.38 -3.07
N PRO A 542 36.61 -13.65 -3.43
CA PRO A 542 35.25 -14.16 -3.38
C PRO A 542 34.64 -14.00 -1.99
N ALA A 543 33.65 -13.11 -1.87
CA ALA A 543 33.02 -12.77 -0.59
C ALA A 543 31.57 -12.30 -0.81
N LYS A 544 30.82 -12.10 0.27
CA LYS A 544 29.49 -11.48 0.20
C LYS A 544 29.58 -10.06 -0.37
N ASN A 545 28.61 -9.71 -1.22
CA ASN A 545 28.51 -8.40 -1.88
C ASN A 545 29.62 -8.14 -2.91
N LEU A 546 30.18 -9.19 -3.52
CA LEU A 546 31.35 -9.09 -4.40
C LEU A 546 31.06 -8.20 -5.62
N LEU A 547 29.97 -8.49 -6.35
CA LEU A 547 29.62 -7.72 -7.54
C LEU A 547 29.39 -6.25 -7.20
N THR A 548 28.64 -5.99 -6.11
CA THR A 548 28.38 -4.62 -5.66
C THR A 548 29.67 -3.87 -5.31
N LYS A 549 30.65 -4.54 -4.69
CA LYS A 549 31.96 -3.94 -4.38
C LYS A 549 32.76 -3.62 -5.63
N ILE A 550 32.81 -4.55 -6.59
CA ILE A 550 33.48 -4.34 -7.89
C ILE A 550 32.86 -3.14 -8.61
N VAL A 551 31.53 -3.09 -8.72
CA VAL A 551 30.80 -2.02 -9.40
C VAL A 551 31.04 -0.66 -8.72
N LYS A 552 31.04 -0.61 -7.38
CA LYS A 552 31.39 0.62 -6.64
C LYS A 552 32.81 1.08 -6.95
N LYS A 553 33.77 0.15 -6.98
CA LYS A 553 35.16 0.47 -7.25
C LYS A 553 35.36 0.98 -8.68
N ILE A 554 34.68 0.37 -9.66
CA ILE A 554 34.63 0.86 -11.05
C ILE A 554 34.10 2.28 -11.10
N HIS A 555 32.99 2.57 -10.41
CA HIS A 555 32.43 3.91 -10.38
C HIS A 555 33.39 4.93 -9.74
N GLU A 556 33.97 4.61 -8.58
CA GLU A 556 34.92 5.48 -7.89
C GLU A 556 36.18 5.76 -8.73
N ASP A 557 36.76 4.73 -9.34
CA ASP A 557 38.05 4.85 -10.02
C ASP A 557 37.93 5.40 -11.45
N LEU A 558 36.82 5.12 -12.15
CA LEU A 558 36.68 5.41 -13.58
C LEU A 558 35.59 6.45 -13.91
N LEU A 559 34.60 6.67 -13.03
CA LEU A 559 33.46 7.55 -13.30
C LEU A 559 33.37 8.77 -12.35
N CYS A 560 34.06 8.74 -11.22
CA CYS A 560 34.18 9.89 -10.31
C CYS A 560 35.42 10.77 -10.51
N ARG A 561 36.35 10.41 -11.39
CA ARG A 561 37.52 11.25 -11.66
C ARG A 561 37.11 12.46 -12.50
N ASP A 562 37.24 13.66 -11.94
CA ASP A 562 37.35 14.90 -12.72
C ASP A 562 38.60 14.79 -13.58
N GLN A 563 38.46 14.26 -14.80
CA GLN A 563 39.48 14.44 -15.82
C GLN A 563 39.40 15.91 -16.21
N GLY A 564 40.20 16.75 -15.54
CA GLY A 564 40.35 18.15 -15.89
C GLY A 564 40.61 18.27 -17.39
N PHE A 565 39.65 18.86 -18.09
CA PHE A 565 39.74 19.14 -19.52
C PHE A 565 41.03 19.93 -19.78
N ARG A 566 42.06 19.27 -20.33
CA ARG A 566 43.11 19.94 -21.09
C ARG A 566 42.70 19.85 -22.54
N PHE A 567 42.14 20.95 -23.05
CA PHE A 567 42.08 21.24 -24.48
C PHE A 567 43.49 21.45 -25.03
#